data_AF-A0A7L3LQF3-F1
#
_entry.id   AF-A0A7L3LQF3-F1
#
_cell.length_a   1.000
_cell.length_b   1.000
_cell.length_c   1.000
_cell.angle_alpha   90.00
_cell.angle_beta   90.00
_cell.angle_gamma   90.00
#
_symmetry.space_group_name_H-M   'P 1'
#
loop_
_entity.id
_entity.type
_entity.pdbx_description
1 polymer ?
#
loop_
_entity_poly.entity_id
_entity_poly.type
_entity_poly.pdbx_seq_one_letter_code
_entity_poly.pdbx_strand_id
1 'polypeptide(L)'
;QLKCLMRVVTLHGIPKDLDNYPEDMLLFLSPADYAATGSCRQYFARIRKANLDVLQRDSPQRKQLLSEALACLNISSPRVSRENAEILGRLVCDLGGEYIRSSGGILLKQLSQCDSFLPDQEEAIRSVISSGNTTFGSPAAWSAFTLNELGGLILALDHSILQRIPK
;
A
#
# COMPACT_ATOMS: atom_id res chain seq x y z
N GLN A 1 -7.75 21.14 -3.22
CA GLN A 1 -9.18 21.27 -3.59
C GLN A 1 -10.05 20.23 -2.89
N LEU A 2 -9.76 18.92 -3.01
CA LEU A 2 -10.57 17.84 -2.41
C LEU A 2 -10.85 17.99 -0.91
N LYS A 3 -9.83 18.29 -0.10
CA LYS A 3 -10.01 18.57 1.35
C LYS A 3 -11.04 19.66 1.64
N CYS A 4 -11.04 20.74 0.85
CA CYS A 4 -12.00 21.83 1.04
C CYS A 4 -13.41 21.40 0.65
N LEU A 5 -13.55 20.65 -0.44
CA LEU A 5 -14.84 20.11 -0.85
C LEU A 5 -15.42 19.19 0.23
N MET A 6 -14.58 18.34 0.82
CA MET A 6 -15.04 17.47 1.90
C MET A 6 -15.51 18.21 3.14
N ARG A 7 -14.87 19.33 3.49
CA ARG A 7 -15.36 20.21 4.57
C ARG A 7 -16.74 20.80 4.27
N VAL A 8 -17.03 21.10 3.00
CA VAL A 8 -18.34 21.63 2.59
C VAL A 8 -19.39 20.53 2.66
N VAL A 9 -19.09 19.34 2.14
CA VAL A 9 -19.99 18.17 2.18
C VAL A 9 -20.37 17.81 3.61
N THR A 10 -19.41 17.88 4.55
CA THR A 10 -19.63 17.50 5.95
C THR A 10 -20.09 18.65 6.85
N LEU A 11 -20.36 19.84 6.30
CA LEU A 11 -20.70 21.04 7.06
C LEU A 11 -21.94 20.85 7.95
N HIS A 12 -22.89 20.03 7.50
CA HIS A 12 -24.14 19.75 8.20
C HIS A 12 -24.20 18.31 8.75
N GLY A 13 -23.04 17.68 8.94
CA GLY A 13 -22.90 16.29 9.40
C GLY A 13 -22.39 15.36 8.32
N ILE A 14 -22.06 14.13 8.72
CA ILE A 14 -21.52 13.13 7.79
C ILE A 14 -22.65 12.53 6.94
N PRO A 15 -22.53 12.55 5.59
CA PRO A 15 -23.49 11.88 4.71
C PRO A 15 -23.59 10.37 5.01
N LYS A 16 -24.77 9.79 4.79
CA LYS A 16 -25.01 8.35 5.00
C LYS A 16 -24.81 7.52 3.73
N ASP A 17 -24.53 8.17 2.62
CA ASP A 17 -24.42 7.61 1.29
C ASP A 17 -23.01 7.81 0.72
N LEU A 18 -21.99 7.78 1.58
CA LEU A 18 -20.59 8.00 1.18
C LEU A 18 -20.13 7.02 0.10
N ASP A 19 -20.81 5.88 -0.07
CA ASP A 19 -20.61 4.91 -1.15
C ASP A 19 -20.78 5.49 -2.57
N ASN A 20 -21.54 6.58 -2.71
CA ASN A 20 -21.72 7.27 -3.98
C ASN A 20 -20.65 8.34 -4.26
N TYR A 21 -19.77 8.62 -3.30
CA TYR A 21 -18.75 9.67 -3.42
C TYR A 21 -17.48 9.12 -4.06
N PRO A 22 -16.71 9.94 -4.79
CA PRO A 22 -15.40 9.54 -5.32
C PRO A 22 -14.46 9.05 -4.22
N GLU A 23 -13.68 8.01 -4.49
CA GLU A 23 -12.81 7.37 -3.49
C GLU A 23 -11.74 8.34 -2.93
N ASP A 24 -11.22 9.25 -3.77
CA ASP A 24 -10.23 10.25 -3.36
C ASP A 24 -10.75 11.23 -2.30
N MET A 25 -12.07 11.40 -2.22
CA MET A 25 -12.69 12.22 -1.19
C MET A 25 -12.65 11.54 0.17
N LEU A 26 -12.73 10.20 0.20
CA LEU A 26 -12.71 9.43 1.43
C LEU A 26 -11.36 9.56 2.16
N LEU A 27 -10.27 9.88 1.45
CA LEU A 27 -8.94 10.15 2.04
C LEU A 27 -8.94 11.28 3.09
N PHE A 28 -9.99 12.09 3.16
CA PHE A 28 -10.13 13.20 4.10
C PHE A 28 -11.16 12.94 5.21
N LEU A 29 -11.63 11.70 5.35
CA LEU A 29 -12.48 11.22 6.42
C LEU A 29 -11.74 10.19 7.27
N SER A 30 -12.32 9.86 8.42
CA SER A 30 -11.89 8.72 9.23
C SER A 30 -12.81 7.51 9.02
N PRO A 31 -12.38 6.28 9.36
CA PRO A 31 -13.26 5.13 9.40
C PRO A 31 -14.48 5.32 10.32
N ALA A 32 -14.34 6.15 11.38
CA ALA A 32 -15.44 6.47 12.28
C ALA A 32 -16.50 7.34 11.61
N ASP A 33 -16.10 8.29 10.75
CA ASP A 33 -17.05 9.08 9.95
C ASP A 33 -17.83 8.16 9.00
N TYR A 34 -17.15 7.18 8.40
CA TYR A 34 -17.78 6.22 7.48
C TYR A 34 -18.69 5.19 8.17
N ALA A 35 -18.68 5.10 9.51
CA ALA A 35 -19.40 4.05 10.26
C ALA A 35 -20.92 4.06 10.04
N ALA A 36 -21.51 5.20 9.67
CA ALA A 36 -22.94 5.30 9.34
C ALA A 36 -23.27 4.82 7.91
N THR A 37 -22.26 4.73 7.03
CA THR A 37 -22.38 4.21 5.66
C THR A 37 -22.02 2.73 5.59
N GLY A 38 -20.95 2.31 6.27
CA GLY A 38 -20.49 0.93 6.23
C GLY A 38 -19.39 0.61 7.24
N SER A 39 -18.77 -0.56 7.08
CA SER A 39 -17.70 -1.06 7.96
C SER A 39 -16.34 -0.44 7.65
N CYS A 40 -15.42 -0.47 8.62
CA CYS A 40 -14.04 0.00 8.40
C CYS A 40 -13.31 -0.79 7.29
N ARG A 41 -13.61 -2.09 7.12
CA ARG A 41 -13.05 -2.89 6.01
C ARG A 41 -13.57 -2.40 4.66
N GLN A 42 -14.85 -2.06 4.57
CA GLN A 42 -15.42 -1.46 3.35
C GLN A 42 -14.77 -0.09 3.07
N TYR A 43 -14.60 0.75 4.09
CA TYR A 43 -13.89 2.02 3.97
C TYR A 43 -12.50 1.83 3.34
N PHE A 44 -11.65 0.97 3.91
CA PHE A 44 -10.30 0.76 3.35
C PHE A 44 -10.30 0.04 1.99
N ALA A 45 -11.27 -0.83 1.71
CA ALA A 45 -11.45 -1.41 0.37
C ALA A 45 -11.78 -0.36 -0.70
N ARG A 46 -12.39 0.77 -0.31
CA ARG A 46 -12.59 1.94 -1.16
C ARG A 46 -11.34 2.81 -1.23
N ILE A 47 -10.70 3.12 -0.10
CA ILE A 47 -9.42 3.87 -0.05
C ILE A 47 -8.35 3.23 -0.93
N ARG A 48 -8.30 1.90 -1.00
CA ARG A 48 -7.42 1.15 -1.92
C ARG A 48 -7.49 1.63 -3.37
N LYS A 49 -8.68 2.01 -3.83
CA LYS A 49 -8.92 2.46 -5.21
C LYS A 49 -8.66 3.96 -5.39
N ALA A 50 -8.46 4.69 -4.29
CA ALA A 50 -8.19 6.11 -4.32
C ALA A 50 -6.75 6.39 -4.79
N ASN A 51 -6.56 7.55 -5.38
CA ASN A 51 -5.25 8.09 -5.67
C ASN A 51 -4.58 8.63 -4.39
N LEU A 52 -3.82 7.76 -3.72
CA LEU A 52 -3.08 8.09 -2.49
C LEU A 52 -2.04 9.22 -2.68
N ASP A 53 -1.65 9.54 -3.92
CA ASP A 53 -0.61 10.56 -4.20
C ASP A 53 -1.12 11.98 -3.98
N VAL A 54 -2.44 12.14 -3.86
CA VAL A 54 -3.09 13.36 -3.36
C VAL A 54 -2.59 13.71 -1.94
N LEU A 55 -2.16 12.69 -1.17
CA LEU A 55 -1.54 12.86 0.13
C LEU A 55 -0.03 12.66 0.02
N GLN A 56 0.73 13.69 0.37
CA GLN A 56 2.18 13.58 0.52
C GLN A 56 2.52 12.44 1.48
N ARG A 57 3.52 11.63 1.13
CA ARG A 57 3.92 10.40 1.84
C ARG A 57 4.09 10.62 3.34
N ASP A 58 4.77 11.70 3.72
CA ASP A 58 5.05 12.04 5.11
C ASP A 58 3.97 12.87 5.81
N SER A 59 2.86 13.17 5.12
CA SER A 59 1.79 13.97 5.69
C SER A 59 1.19 13.29 6.93
N PRO A 60 0.83 14.07 7.97
CA PRO A 60 0.15 13.53 9.14
C PRO A 60 -1.10 12.71 8.78
N GLN A 61 -1.84 13.15 7.75
CA GLN A 61 -3.04 12.47 7.26
C GLN A 61 -2.73 11.06 6.73
N ARG A 62 -1.70 10.91 5.90
CA ARG A 62 -1.33 9.60 5.34
C ARG A 62 -0.80 8.64 6.40
N LYS A 63 -0.04 9.15 7.38
CA LYS A 63 0.41 8.39 8.56
C LYS A 63 -0.78 7.93 9.41
N GLN A 64 -1.76 8.81 9.63
CA GLN A 64 -2.98 8.47 10.35
C GLN A 64 -3.80 7.40 9.60
N LEU A 65 -4.00 7.56 8.29
CA LEU A 65 -4.69 6.57 7.44
C LEU A 65 -4.05 5.18 7.54
N LEU A 66 -2.71 5.09 7.47
CA LEU A 66 -2.02 3.82 7.66
C LEU A 66 -2.28 3.23 9.06
N SER A 67 -2.16 4.04 10.11
CA SER A 67 -2.39 3.58 11.49
C SER A 67 -3.82 3.08 11.70
N GLU A 68 -4.81 3.79 11.18
CA GLU A 68 -6.22 3.40 11.23
C GLU A 68 -6.51 2.14 10.40
N ALA A 69 -5.82 1.96 9.26
CA ALA A 69 -5.92 0.75 8.45
C ALA A 69 -5.39 -0.48 9.18
N LEU A 70 -4.20 -0.36 9.80
CA LEU A 70 -3.61 -1.43 10.60
C LEU A 70 -4.52 -1.81 11.78
N ALA A 71 -5.10 -0.82 12.46
CA ALA A 71 -6.05 -1.05 13.55
C ALA A 71 -7.34 -1.73 13.06
N CYS A 72 -7.96 -1.24 11.98
CA CYS A 72 -9.17 -1.83 11.39
C CYS A 72 -8.95 -3.30 10.95
N LEU A 73 -7.77 -3.62 10.45
CA LEU A 73 -7.42 -4.95 9.97
C LEU A 73 -6.84 -5.87 11.05
N ASN A 74 -6.80 -5.42 12.31
CA ASN A 74 -6.22 -6.12 13.46
C ASN A 74 -4.76 -6.56 13.23
N ILE A 75 -3.96 -5.71 12.59
CA ILE A 75 -2.54 -5.96 12.33
C ILE A 75 -1.74 -5.35 13.47
N SER A 76 -1.49 -6.15 14.51
CA SER A 76 -0.71 -5.75 15.69
C SER A 76 0.76 -6.15 15.63
N SER A 77 1.13 -6.98 14.64
CA SER A 77 2.50 -7.42 14.39
C SER A 77 2.90 -7.09 12.95
N PRO A 78 4.21 -7.06 12.63
CA PRO A 78 4.70 -6.76 11.29
C PRO A 78 4.33 -7.81 10.22
N ARG A 79 3.46 -8.78 10.50
CA ARG A 79 3.05 -9.80 9.55
C ARG A 79 1.70 -9.46 8.94
N VAL A 80 1.70 -9.25 7.62
CA VAL A 80 0.50 -8.92 6.85
C VAL A 80 0.07 -10.15 6.04
N SER A 81 -1.18 -10.56 6.20
CA SER A 81 -1.77 -11.62 5.37
C SER A 81 -2.03 -11.13 3.94
N ARG A 82 -2.18 -12.05 2.99
CA ARG A 82 -2.52 -11.71 1.60
C ARG A 82 -3.81 -10.89 1.50
N GLU A 83 -4.85 -11.29 2.22
CA GLU A 83 -6.13 -10.57 2.25
C GLU A 83 -5.97 -9.14 2.77
N ASN A 84 -5.22 -8.96 3.86
CA ASN A 84 -4.98 -7.63 4.42
C ASN A 84 -4.13 -6.77 3.50
N ALA A 85 -3.12 -7.33 2.83
CA ALA A 85 -2.33 -6.63 1.82
C ALA A 85 -3.21 -6.16 0.64
N GLU A 86 -4.17 -6.98 0.23
CA GLU A 86 -5.15 -6.63 -0.81
C GLU A 86 -6.09 -5.51 -0.40
N ILE A 87 -6.41 -5.36 0.89
CA ILE A 87 -7.23 -4.24 1.39
C ILE A 87 -6.37 -2.98 1.57
N LEU A 88 -5.15 -3.10 2.07
CA LEU A 88 -4.23 -1.97 2.25
C LEU A 88 -3.88 -1.29 0.93
N GLY A 89 -3.72 -2.06 -0.16
CA GLY A 89 -3.40 -1.48 -1.47
C GLY A 89 -2.11 -0.65 -1.44
N ARG A 90 -2.19 0.61 -1.92
CA ARG A 90 -1.03 1.53 -1.95
C ARG A 90 -0.56 1.98 -0.56
N LEU A 91 -1.32 1.77 0.51
CA LEU A 91 -0.82 2.00 1.88
C LEU A 91 0.33 1.07 2.25
N VAL A 92 0.50 -0.07 1.55
CA VAL A 92 1.68 -0.94 1.70
C VAL A 92 2.98 -0.18 1.41
N CYS A 93 2.95 0.83 0.53
CA CYS A 93 4.11 1.68 0.24
C CYS A 93 4.63 2.42 1.47
N ASP A 94 3.82 2.58 2.51
CA ASP A 94 4.17 3.34 3.71
C ASP A 94 4.53 2.42 4.90
N LEU A 95 4.49 1.09 4.71
CA LEU A 95 4.95 0.13 5.71
C LEU A 95 6.47 0.11 5.82
N GLY A 96 7.01 0.09 7.03
CA GLY A 96 8.46 -0.02 7.25
C GLY A 96 9.05 -1.34 6.74
N GLY A 97 10.37 -1.37 6.50
CA GLY A 97 11.06 -2.55 5.95
C GLY A 97 10.89 -3.84 6.78
N GLU A 98 10.60 -3.71 8.09
CA GLU A 98 10.28 -4.87 8.94
C GLU A 98 9.07 -5.64 8.41
N TYR A 99 7.97 -4.95 8.09
CA TYR A 99 6.74 -5.56 7.56
C TYR A 99 7.00 -6.33 6.26
N ILE A 100 7.87 -5.78 5.41
CA ILE A 100 8.27 -6.39 4.14
C ILE A 100 9.03 -7.68 4.40
N ARG A 101 10.03 -7.67 5.29
CA ARG A 101 10.82 -8.87 5.63
C ARG A 101 9.96 -9.98 6.24
N SER A 102 9.13 -9.65 7.22
CA SER A 102 8.31 -10.64 7.94
C SER A 102 7.13 -11.18 7.14
N SER A 103 6.61 -10.41 6.18
CA SER A 103 5.53 -10.85 5.28
C SER A 103 6.07 -11.55 4.02
N GLY A 104 7.38 -11.48 3.76
CA GLY A 104 8.03 -12.11 2.62
C GLY A 104 7.45 -11.65 1.29
N GLY A 105 7.29 -12.59 0.36
CA GLY A 105 6.78 -12.31 -1.00
C GLY A 105 5.33 -11.80 -1.06
N ILE A 106 4.57 -11.79 0.05
CA ILE A 106 3.15 -11.43 0.08
C ILE A 106 2.92 -9.97 -0.35
N LEU A 107 3.79 -9.05 0.07
CA LEU A 107 3.61 -7.61 -0.17
C LEU A 107 4.12 -7.16 -1.53
N LEU A 108 4.89 -7.98 -2.24
CA LEU A 108 5.59 -7.54 -3.45
C LEU A 108 4.66 -7.07 -4.57
N LYS A 109 3.46 -7.65 -4.70
CA LYS A 109 2.46 -7.24 -5.70
C LYS A 109 1.93 -5.82 -5.46
N GLN A 110 1.75 -5.43 -4.20
CA GLN A 110 1.33 -4.07 -3.85
C GLN A 110 2.52 -3.12 -3.91
N LEU A 111 3.70 -3.57 -3.48
CA LEU A 111 4.93 -2.79 -3.54
C LEU A 111 5.36 -2.47 -4.98
N SER A 112 5.05 -3.31 -5.98
CA SER A 112 5.32 -3.01 -7.38
C SER A 112 4.54 -1.83 -7.94
N GLN A 113 3.55 -1.32 -7.20
CA GLN A 113 2.77 -0.13 -7.54
C GLN A 113 3.24 1.14 -6.81
N CYS A 114 4.35 1.06 -6.06
CA CYS A 114 4.91 2.20 -5.35
C CYS A 114 5.92 2.94 -6.24
N ASP A 115 5.88 4.28 -6.21
CA ASP A 115 6.77 5.13 -7.02
C ASP A 115 8.15 5.34 -6.38
N SER A 116 8.30 5.05 -5.09
CA SER A 116 9.55 5.23 -4.36
C SER A 116 9.61 4.37 -3.10
N PHE A 117 10.82 4.10 -2.64
CA PHE A 117 11.07 3.37 -1.39
C PHE A 117 12.00 4.16 -0.48
N LEU A 118 11.90 3.88 0.82
CA LEU A 118 12.88 4.31 1.80
C LEU A 118 14.06 3.32 1.82
N PRO A 119 15.27 3.73 2.25
CA PRO A 119 16.44 2.84 2.27
C PRO A 119 16.22 1.51 3.01
N ASP A 120 15.46 1.53 4.12
CA ASP A 120 15.14 0.33 4.89
C ASP A 120 14.17 -0.62 4.14
N GLN A 121 13.25 -0.05 3.35
CA GLN A 121 12.36 -0.81 2.48
C GLN A 121 13.12 -1.41 1.31
N GLU A 122 14.04 -0.67 0.68
CA GLU A 122 14.87 -1.18 -0.42
C GLU A 122 15.70 -2.39 0.04
N GLU A 123 16.34 -2.31 1.21
CA GLU A 123 17.05 -3.43 1.80
C GLU A 123 16.13 -4.64 2.05
N ALA A 124 14.94 -4.39 2.61
CA ALA A 124 13.95 -5.43 2.85
C ALA A 124 13.48 -6.11 1.55
N ILE A 125 13.17 -5.32 0.52
CA ILE A 125 12.74 -5.81 -0.79
C ILE A 125 13.84 -6.67 -1.41
N ARG A 126 15.10 -6.20 -1.40
CA ARG A 126 16.26 -6.95 -1.91
C ARG A 126 16.42 -8.28 -1.18
N SER A 127 16.32 -8.28 0.15
CA SER A 127 16.39 -9.49 0.96
C SER A 127 15.28 -10.49 0.57
N VAL A 128 14.04 -10.03 0.41
CA VAL A 128 12.90 -10.88 0.07
C VAL A 128 13.04 -11.43 -1.35
N ILE A 129 13.35 -10.58 -2.33
CA ILE A 129 13.55 -10.97 -3.73
C ILE A 129 14.69 -11.98 -3.88
N SER A 130 15.81 -11.73 -3.21
CA SER A 130 17.01 -12.57 -3.32
C SER A 130 16.81 -13.98 -2.79
N SER A 131 15.85 -14.18 -1.87
CA SER A 131 15.48 -15.50 -1.36
C SER A 131 14.90 -16.43 -2.44
N GLY A 132 14.38 -15.86 -3.53
CA GLY A 132 13.69 -16.61 -4.59
C GLY A 132 12.34 -17.21 -4.17
N ASN A 133 11.97 -17.14 -2.89
CA ASN A 133 10.69 -17.62 -2.37
C ASN A 133 9.58 -16.56 -2.54
N THR A 134 9.38 -16.14 -3.79
CA THR A 134 8.42 -15.11 -4.17
C THR A 134 7.64 -15.55 -5.40
N THR A 135 6.57 -14.82 -5.73
CA THR A 135 5.82 -15.03 -6.98
C THR A 135 6.66 -14.79 -8.23
N PHE A 136 7.79 -14.08 -8.13
CA PHE A 136 8.72 -13.85 -9.24
C PHE A 136 9.80 -14.93 -9.36
N GLY A 137 9.93 -15.83 -8.38
CA GLY A 137 10.99 -16.83 -8.34
C GLY A 137 12.39 -16.23 -8.15
N SER A 138 13.41 -17.03 -8.44
CA SER A 138 14.83 -16.62 -8.35
C SER A 138 15.19 -15.64 -9.47
N PRO A 139 16.00 -14.59 -9.19
CA PRO A 139 16.48 -13.66 -10.22
C PRO A 139 17.13 -14.32 -11.44
N ALA A 140 17.77 -15.48 -11.26
CA ALA A 140 18.40 -16.24 -12.33
C ALA A 140 17.43 -16.91 -13.32
N ALA A 141 16.13 -16.92 -13.00
CA ALA A 141 15.07 -17.46 -13.86
C ALA A 141 14.14 -16.35 -14.39
N TRP A 142 14.46 -15.08 -14.16
CA TRP A 142 13.61 -13.97 -14.60
C TRP A 142 13.62 -13.84 -16.11
N SER A 143 12.41 -13.70 -16.65
CA SER A 143 12.17 -13.41 -18.07
C SER A 143 11.93 -11.92 -18.27
N ALA A 144 11.94 -11.46 -19.52
CA ALA A 144 11.51 -10.10 -19.84
C ALA A 144 10.09 -9.78 -19.31
N PHE A 145 9.20 -10.78 -19.30
CA PHE A 145 7.88 -10.66 -18.69
C PHE A 145 7.97 -10.41 -17.18
N THR A 146 8.80 -11.17 -16.46
CA THR A 146 9.02 -10.97 -15.02
C THR A 146 9.56 -9.56 -14.74
N LEU A 147 10.51 -9.08 -15.55
CA LEU A 147 11.06 -7.73 -15.41
C LEU A 147 10.01 -6.63 -15.61
N ASN A 148 9.07 -6.83 -16.54
CA ASN A 148 7.93 -5.91 -16.70
C ASN A 148 7.00 -5.93 -15.48
N GLU A 149 6.72 -7.12 -14.93
CA GLU A 149 5.84 -7.28 -13.76
C GLU A 149 6.45 -6.76 -12.45
N LEU A 150 7.78 -6.60 -12.36
CA LEU A 150 8.42 -6.01 -11.18
C LEU A 150 7.93 -4.57 -10.93
N GLY A 151 7.57 -3.83 -11.99
CA GLY A 151 7.08 -2.46 -11.88
C GLY A 151 8.01 -1.59 -11.03
N GLY A 152 7.45 -0.91 -10.03
CA GLY A 152 8.20 -0.07 -9.08
C GLY A 152 9.31 -0.80 -8.33
N LEU A 153 9.21 -2.13 -8.12
CA LEU A 153 10.26 -2.90 -7.42
C LEU A 153 11.63 -2.81 -8.09
N ILE A 154 11.68 -2.47 -9.39
CA ILE A 154 12.94 -2.28 -10.10
C ILE A 154 13.82 -1.20 -9.45
N LEU A 155 13.21 -0.22 -8.78
CA LEU A 155 13.90 0.86 -8.07
C LEU A 155 14.71 0.36 -6.87
N ALA A 156 14.33 -0.78 -6.29
CA ALA A 156 15.03 -1.38 -5.15
C ALA A 156 16.17 -2.33 -5.57
N LEU A 157 16.33 -2.64 -6.86
CA LEU A 157 17.35 -3.60 -7.30
C LEU A 157 18.74 -2.97 -7.27
N ASP A 158 19.70 -3.72 -6.73
CA ASP A 158 21.12 -3.36 -6.78
C ASP A 158 21.89 -4.26 -7.76
N HIS A 159 23.17 -3.94 -7.93
CA HIS A 159 24.07 -4.66 -8.83
C HIS A 159 24.15 -6.17 -8.53
N SER A 160 23.99 -6.59 -7.27
CA SER A 160 24.06 -8.01 -6.90
C SER A 160 22.90 -8.83 -7.46
N ILE A 161 21.72 -8.22 -7.59
CA ILE A 161 20.56 -8.85 -8.21
C ILE A 161 20.66 -8.74 -9.73
N LEU A 162 21.01 -7.56 -10.25
CA LEU A 162 21.07 -7.31 -11.70
C LEU A 162 22.03 -8.27 -12.42
N GLN A 163 23.17 -8.60 -11.80
CA GLN A 163 24.13 -9.56 -12.37
C GLN A 163 23.61 -11.00 -12.46
N ARG A 164 22.55 -11.33 -11.71
CA ARG A 164 21.95 -12.67 -11.71
C ARG A 164 20.91 -12.83 -12.82
N ILE A 165 20.41 -11.72 -13.38
CA ILE A 165 19.38 -11.75 -14.42
C ILE A 165 19.99 -12.32 -15.71
N PRO A 166 19.32 -13.29 -16.38
CA PRO A 166 19.76 -13.79 -17.68
C PRO A 166 19.98 -12.66 -18.69
N LYS A 167 21.04 -12.79 -19.49
CA LYS A 167 21.35 -11.85 -20.59
C LYS A 167 20.45 -12.08 -21.79
#